data_AF-A0A1J4JNG0-F1
#
_entry.id   AF-A0A1J4JNG0-F1
#
_cell.length_a   1.000
_cell.length_b   1.000
_cell.length_c   1.000
_cell.angle_alpha   90.00
_cell.angle_beta   90.00
_cell.angle_gamma   90.00
#
_symmetry.space_group_name_H-M   'P 1'
#
loop_
_entity.id
_entity.type
_entity.pdbx_description
1 polymer ?
#
loop_
_entity_poly.entity_id
_entity_poly.type
_entity_poly.pdbx_seq_one_letter_code
_entity_poly.pdbx_strand_id
1 'polypeptide(L)'
;MLTQTDEIQNFLDKMMFQEEEKSNKLKTHIEELTKQLNAHSPSSDSKRQITHGEDVILHFGNNKFDKVIKSTATIDDLFGMAKVMIGTDTVGYRDRDDQGGTVWLRTTRDLHYMFVRYFSQKLPFMQIIAIQPKDIANISQFNLRKEIINKEDSAVFRCESAGSELPLIFLAIPSNFNQNDGFLYLKAIFGNFSSLMFVDEADDMITVDSEESWEYCIESGCSLPKAGRYPRLLVKTQ
;
A
#
# COMPACT_ATOMS: atom_id res chain seq x y z
N MET A 1 -48.38 16.95 -42.63
CA MET A 1 -47.73 16.19 -41.54
C MET A 1 -46.35 16.80 -41.31
N LEU A 2 -46.19 17.58 -40.24
CA LEU A 2 -44.94 18.27 -39.85
C LEU A 2 -44.66 18.10 -38.33
N THR A 3 -45.49 17.35 -37.62
CA THR A 3 -45.55 17.32 -36.14
C THR A 3 -44.47 16.47 -35.47
N GLN A 4 -43.89 15.46 -36.15
CA GLN A 4 -42.90 14.57 -35.52
C GLN A 4 -41.50 15.20 -35.36
N THR A 5 -41.09 16.08 -36.28
CA THR A 5 -39.75 16.66 -36.25
C THR A 5 -39.61 17.74 -35.16
N ASP A 6 -40.64 18.57 -34.99
CA ASP A 6 -40.66 19.63 -33.96
C ASP A 6 -40.74 19.08 -32.53
N GLU A 7 -41.40 17.93 -32.33
CA GLU A 7 -41.44 17.24 -31.05
C GLU A 7 -40.08 16.64 -30.67
N ILE A 8 -39.35 16.09 -31.65
CA ILE A 8 -37.99 15.56 -31.45
C ILE A 8 -37.02 16.71 -31.15
N GLN A 9 -37.12 17.83 -31.87
CA GLN A 9 -36.30 19.01 -31.65
C GLN A 9 -36.49 19.57 -30.24
N ASN A 10 -37.74 19.77 -29.81
CA ASN A 10 -38.07 20.25 -28.47
C ASN A 10 -37.62 19.27 -27.37
N PHE A 11 -37.66 17.96 -27.62
CA PHE A 11 -37.17 16.96 -26.67
C PHE A 11 -35.64 16.98 -26.53
N LEU A 12 -34.92 17.13 -27.65
CA LEU A 12 -33.45 17.27 -27.65
C LEU A 12 -33.02 18.56 -26.95
N ASP A 13 -33.68 19.69 -27.21
CA ASP A 13 -33.40 20.96 -26.55
C ASP A 13 -33.65 20.88 -25.03
N LYS A 14 -34.71 20.17 -24.63
CA LYS A 14 -34.99 19.94 -23.20
C LYS A 14 -33.95 19.04 -22.53
N MET A 15 -33.48 17.99 -23.19
CA MET A 15 -32.39 17.14 -22.66
C MET A 15 -31.07 17.91 -22.57
N MET A 16 -30.76 18.72 -23.58
CA MET A 16 -29.54 19.54 -23.60
C MET A 16 -29.54 20.55 -22.45
N PHE A 17 -30.67 21.22 -22.23
CA PHE A 17 -30.84 22.13 -21.09
C PHE A 17 -30.69 21.41 -19.74
N GLN A 18 -31.24 20.21 -19.60
CA GLN A 18 -31.11 19.41 -18.37
C GLN A 18 -29.67 18.96 -18.11
N GLU A 19 -28.92 18.58 -19.15
CA GLU A 19 -27.50 18.23 -19.00
C GLU A 19 -26.62 19.45 -18.71
N GLU A 20 -26.91 20.60 -19.33
CA GLU A 20 -26.23 21.86 -18.97
C GLU A 20 -26.48 22.24 -17.51
N GLU A 21 -27.71 22.10 -17.02
CA GLU A 21 -28.06 22.40 -15.63
C GLU A 21 -27.35 21.43 -14.65
N LYS A 22 -27.25 20.15 -14.99
CA LYS A 22 -26.48 19.16 -14.19
C LYS A 22 -24.98 19.46 -14.23
N SER A 23 -24.42 19.74 -15.40
CA SER A 23 -23.01 20.09 -15.59
C SER A 23 -22.64 21.33 -14.77
N ASN A 24 -23.49 22.35 -14.78
CA ASN A 24 -23.30 23.55 -13.97
C ASN A 24 -23.38 23.24 -12.47
N LYS A 25 -24.36 22.45 -12.00
CA LYS A 25 -24.43 22.02 -10.59
C LYS A 25 -23.19 21.23 -10.17
N LEU A 26 -22.69 20.34 -11.02
CA LEU A 26 -21.46 19.57 -10.78
C LEU A 26 -20.23 20.48 -10.71
N LYS A 27 -20.09 21.46 -11.61
CA LYS A 27 -19.00 22.45 -11.55
C LYS A 27 -19.05 23.26 -10.27
N THR A 28 -20.22 23.77 -9.87
CA THR A 28 -20.37 24.51 -8.62
C THR A 28 -20.01 23.64 -7.42
N HIS A 29 -20.41 22.37 -7.42
CA HIS A 29 -20.07 21.43 -6.35
C HIS A 29 -18.57 21.10 -6.29
N ILE A 30 -17.91 20.94 -7.45
CA ILE A 30 -16.45 20.77 -7.54
C ILE A 30 -15.72 22.02 -7.03
N GLU A 31 -16.18 23.22 -7.38
CA GLU A 31 -15.60 24.47 -6.89
C GLU A 31 -15.78 24.66 -5.38
N GLU A 32 -16.94 24.29 -4.83
CA GLU A 32 -17.16 24.27 -3.37
C GLU A 32 -16.27 23.26 -2.67
N LEU A 33 -16.15 22.04 -3.18
CA LEU A 33 -15.24 21.01 -2.66
C LEU A 33 -13.78 21.47 -2.74
N THR A 34 -13.38 22.11 -3.82
CA THR A 34 -12.03 22.67 -3.99
C THR A 34 -11.78 23.82 -3.01
N LYS A 35 -12.76 24.68 -2.77
CA LYS A 35 -12.68 25.74 -1.75
C LYS A 35 -12.60 25.16 -0.33
N GLN A 36 -13.36 24.10 -0.01
CA GLN A 36 -13.27 23.41 1.28
C GLN A 36 -11.90 22.73 1.46
N LEU A 37 -11.35 22.13 0.40
CA LEU A 37 -10.02 21.52 0.40
C LEU A 37 -8.91 22.56 0.61
N ASN A 38 -9.03 23.72 -0.04
CA ASN A 38 -8.08 24.83 0.10
C ASN A 38 -8.21 25.54 1.44
N ALA A 39 -9.42 25.62 2.02
CA ALA A 39 -9.65 26.16 3.36
C ALA A 39 -9.16 25.23 4.49
N HIS A 40 -8.81 23.98 4.18
CA HIS A 40 -8.23 23.00 5.11
C HIS A 40 -6.75 22.65 4.80
N SER A 41 -6.11 23.43 3.93
CA SER A 41 -4.68 23.29 3.66
C SER A 41 -3.91 24.34 4.47
N PRO A 42 -3.32 24.00 5.62
CA PRO A 42 -2.31 24.86 6.21
C PRO A 42 -1.11 24.92 5.25
N SER A 43 -0.53 26.12 5.19
CA SER A 43 0.64 26.49 4.42
C SER A 43 1.77 25.46 4.45
N SER A 44 2.49 25.42 3.32
CA SER A 44 3.82 24.84 3.12
C SER A 44 4.74 24.99 4.33
N ASP A 45 5.62 24.00 4.51
CA ASP A 45 6.69 23.89 5.52
C ASP A 45 6.28 23.54 6.94
N SER A 46 5.86 22.28 7.12
CA SER A 46 6.15 21.54 8.35
C SER A 46 6.01 20.05 8.07
N LYS A 47 6.98 19.26 8.55
CA LYS A 47 7.01 17.80 8.55
C LYS A 47 5.58 17.26 8.74
N ARG A 48 5.00 16.64 7.71
CA ARG A 48 3.71 15.93 7.81
C ARG A 48 3.90 14.77 8.78
N GLN A 49 3.77 15.05 10.07
CA GLN A 49 3.63 14.03 11.08
C GLN A 49 2.26 13.40 10.84
N ILE A 50 2.25 12.14 10.45
CA ILE A 50 1.02 11.39 10.18
C ILE A 50 0.18 11.44 11.47
N THR A 51 -0.97 12.09 11.44
CA THR A 51 -1.95 12.02 12.52
C THR A 51 -2.63 10.65 12.46
N HIS A 52 -2.09 9.71 13.23
CA HIS A 52 -2.75 8.42 13.44
C HIS A 52 -4.08 8.67 14.15
N GLY A 53 -5.18 8.19 13.55
CA GLY A 53 -6.45 8.05 14.26
C GLY A 53 -6.36 6.93 15.31
N GLU A 54 -7.34 6.87 16.21
CA GLU A 54 -7.39 5.81 17.23
C GLU A 54 -7.78 4.45 16.65
N ASP A 55 -8.57 4.47 15.57
CA ASP A 55 -9.25 3.29 15.02
C ASP A 55 -8.94 3.07 13.54
N VAL A 56 -8.80 1.80 13.16
CA VAL A 56 -8.58 1.33 11.79
C VAL A 56 -9.71 0.40 11.40
N ILE A 57 -10.33 0.67 10.25
CA ILE A 57 -11.43 -0.14 9.71
C ILE A 57 -10.84 -1.28 8.87
N LEU A 58 -11.28 -2.51 9.14
CA LEU A 58 -10.85 -3.74 8.48
C LEU A 58 -12.03 -4.48 7.84
N HIS A 59 -11.82 -5.00 6.63
CA HIS A 59 -12.70 -5.96 5.97
C HIS A 59 -12.00 -7.32 5.86
N PHE A 60 -12.65 -8.39 6.29
CA PHE A 60 -12.07 -9.74 6.26
C PHE A 60 -12.59 -10.57 5.09
N GLY A 61 -11.70 -11.08 4.25
CA GLY A 61 -12.03 -11.88 3.07
C GLY A 61 -12.89 -11.09 2.07
N ASN A 62 -14.04 -11.66 1.70
CA ASN A 62 -15.03 -11.01 0.83
C ASN A 62 -16.13 -10.28 1.63
N ASN A 63 -15.99 -10.24 2.95
CA ASN A 63 -16.95 -9.60 3.83
C ASN A 63 -16.85 -8.07 3.71
N LYS A 64 -18.00 -7.41 3.62
CA LYS A 64 -18.11 -5.95 3.57
C LYS A 64 -18.44 -5.34 4.94
N PHE A 65 -18.56 -6.14 5.99
CA PHE A 65 -18.82 -5.66 7.34
C PHE A 65 -17.57 -5.06 7.95
N ASP A 66 -17.70 -3.80 8.37
CA ASP A 66 -16.65 -3.06 9.07
C ASP A 66 -16.32 -3.74 10.40
N LYS A 67 -15.04 -4.03 10.59
CA LYS A 67 -14.45 -4.35 11.88
C LYS A 67 -13.49 -3.25 12.26
N VAL A 68 -13.42 -2.94 13.54
CA VAL A 68 -12.56 -1.88 14.05
C VAL A 68 -11.48 -2.51 14.90
N ILE A 69 -10.24 -2.13 14.63
CA ILE A 69 -9.09 -2.44 15.45
C ILE A 69 -8.42 -1.13 15.87
N LYS A 70 -7.92 -1.06 17.11
CA LYS A 70 -7.18 0.12 17.57
C LYS A 70 -5.85 0.23 16.83
N SER A 71 -5.40 1.45 16.56
CA SER A 71 -4.09 1.70 15.94
C SER A 71 -2.91 1.29 16.83
N THR A 72 -3.15 1.09 18.14
CA THR A 72 -2.20 0.56 19.12
C THR A 72 -2.23 -0.96 19.26
N ALA A 73 -3.08 -1.66 18.49
CA ALA A 73 -3.21 -3.10 18.57
C ALA A 73 -1.94 -3.83 18.10
N THR A 74 -1.81 -5.05 18.59
CA THR A 74 -0.71 -5.96 18.24
C THR A 74 -1.12 -6.92 17.14
N ILE A 75 -0.14 -7.65 16.60
CA ILE A 75 -0.42 -8.70 15.60
C ILE A 75 -1.32 -9.81 16.17
N ASP A 76 -1.21 -10.11 17.48
CA ASP A 76 -2.02 -11.13 18.13
C ASP A 76 -3.49 -10.73 18.20
N ASP A 77 -3.79 -9.43 18.39
CA ASP A 77 -5.16 -8.91 18.35
C ASP A 77 -5.77 -9.11 16.95
N LEU A 78 -5.01 -8.80 15.89
CA LEU A 78 -5.43 -9.04 14.52
C LEU A 78 -5.66 -10.53 14.26
N PHE A 79 -4.75 -11.40 14.70
CA PHE A 79 -4.87 -12.84 14.54
C PHE A 79 -6.08 -13.42 15.28
N GLY A 80 -6.37 -12.90 16.48
CA GLY A 80 -7.59 -13.24 17.22
C GLY A 80 -8.85 -12.91 16.42
N MET A 81 -8.93 -11.71 15.83
CA MET A 81 -10.05 -11.33 14.96
C MET A 81 -10.11 -12.19 13.70
N ALA A 82 -8.97 -12.44 13.06
CA ALA A 82 -8.89 -13.24 11.83
C ALA A 82 -9.35 -14.69 12.03
N LYS A 83 -8.98 -15.33 13.15
CA LYS A 83 -9.45 -16.68 13.49
C LYS A 83 -10.97 -16.76 13.58
N VAL A 84 -11.61 -15.73 14.16
CA VAL A 84 -13.07 -15.67 14.27
C VAL A 84 -13.72 -15.40 12.91
N MET A 85 -13.13 -14.51 12.10
CA MET A 85 -13.77 -14.00 10.88
C MET A 85 -13.53 -14.86 9.64
N ILE A 86 -12.34 -15.43 9.50
CA ILE A 86 -11.89 -16.19 8.31
C ILE A 86 -11.23 -17.53 8.66
N GLY A 87 -11.21 -17.92 9.94
CA GLY A 87 -10.79 -19.26 10.37
C GLY A 87 -9.28 -19.49 10.38
N THR A 88 -8.45 -18.45 10.28
CA THR A 88 -6.98 -18.58 10.28
C THR A 88 -6.29 -17.35 10.89
N ASP A 89 -5.07 -17.52 11.39
CA ASP A 89 -4.12 -16.45 11.74
C ASP A 89 -3.12 -16.16 10.62
N THR A 90 -3.10 -16.97 9.57
CA THR A 90 -2.20 -16.76 8.44
C THR A 90 -2.83 -15.77 7.47
N VAL A 91 -2.59 -14.49 7.71
CA VAL A 91 -3.27 -13.40 7.01
C VAL A 91 -2.33 -12.42 6.34
N GLY A 92 -2.78 -11.85 5.23
CA GLY A 92 -2.14 -10.72 4.60
C GLY A 92 -3.12 -9.59 4.35
N TYR A 93 -2.59 -8.39 4.13
CA TYR A 93 -3.42 -7.28 3.64
C TYR A 93 -3.28 -7.16 2.13
N ARG A 94 -4.41 -6.89 1.47
CA ARG A 94 -4.47 -6.64 0.04
C ARG A 94 -4.64 -5.15 -0.19
N ASP A 95 -3.71 -4.59 -0.94
CA ASP A 95 -3.84 -3.26 -1.50
C ASP A 95 -4.84 -3.29 -2.65
N ARG A 96 -5.78 -2.34 -2.69
CA ARG A 96 -6.73 -2.25 -3.81
C ARG A 96 -6.21 -1.38 -4.95
N ASP A 97 -5.43 -0.37 -4.61
CA ASP A 97 -4.94 0.64 -5.55
C ASP A 97 -3.56 0.32 -6.10
N ASP A 98 -2.86 -0.60 -5.46
CA ASP A 98 -1.58 -1.12 -5.89
C ASP A 98 -1.84 -2.40 -6.68
N GLN A 99 -1.29 -2.52 -7.88
CA GLN A 99 -1.15 -3.83 -8.55
C GLN A 99 -0.27 -4.81 -7.74
N GLY A 100 0.22 -4.38 -6.58
CA GLY A 100 0.97 -5.14 -5.60
C GLY A 100 0.16 -6.28 -4.97
N GLY A 101 0.77 -7.46 -5.00
CA GLY A 101 0.25 -8.66 -4.37
C GLY A 101 -0.07 -8.51 -2.88
N THR A 102 -0.61 -9.57 -2.31
CA THR A 102 -0.98 -9.58 -0.89
C THR A 102 0.28 -9.52 -0.02
N VAL A 103 0.36 -8.59 0.93
CA VAL A 103 1.50 -8.52 1.86
C VAL A 103 1.19 -9.35 3.09
N TRP A 104 2.03 -10.34 3.40
CA TRP A 104 1.90 -11.18 4.58
C TRP A 104 2.22 -10.41 5.86
N LEU A 105 1.29 -10.43 6.82
CA LEU A 105 1.44 -9.80 8.13
C LEU A 105 1.96 -10.82 9.14
N ARG A 106 3.22 -10.66 9.57
CA ARG A 106 3.92 -11.62 10.46
C ARG A 106 4.16 -11.05 11.85
N THR A 107 4.31 -9.73 11.95
CA THR A 107 4.74 -9.04 13.17
C THR A 107 3.91 -7.80 13.44
N THR A 108 3.92 -7.31 14.68
CA THR A 108 3.29 -6.02 15.04
C THR A 108 3.88 -4.84 14.24
N ARG A 109 5.13 -4.96 13.78
CA ARG A 109 5.75 -3.97 12.90
C ARG A 109 5.13 -3.97 11.50
N ASP A 110 4.86 -5.15 10.94
CA ASP A 110 4.14 -5.26 9.66
C ASP A 110 2.74 -4.64 9.78
N LEU A 111 2.06 -4.87 10.91
CA LEU A 111 0.78 -4.25 11.23
C LEU A 111 0.89 -2.72 11.33
N HIS A 112 1.95 -2.22 11.97
CA HIS A 112 2.20 -0.79 12.05
C HIS A 112 2.39 -0.17 10.65
N TYR A 113 3.16 -0.81 9.75
CA TYR A 113 3.31 -0.33 8.38
C TYR A 113 1.99 -0.31 7.60
N MET A 114 1.15 -1.33 7.79
CA MET A 114 -0.20 -1.35 7.25
C MET A 114 -1.04 -0.17 7.76
N PHE A 115 -0.96 0.15 9.06
CA PHE A 115 -1.69 1.29 9.65
C PHE A 115 -1.15 2.64 9.18
N VAL A 116 0.17 2.80 9.06
CA VAL A 116 0.79 3.99 8.46
C VAL A 116 0.19 4.22 7.07
N ARG A 117 0.12 3.19 6.22
CA ARG A 117 -0.54 3.30 4.91
C ARG A 117 -2.00 3.73 5.02
N TYR A 118 -2.79 3.07 5.88
CA TYR A 118 -4.20 3.39 6.07
C TYR A 118 -4.44 4.87 6.37
N PHE A 119 -3.69 5.43 7.33
CA PHE A 119 -3.83 6.84 7.71
C PHE A 119 -3.25 7.80 6.68
N SER A 120 -2.07 7.52 6.12
CA SER A 120 -1.43 8.40 5.15
C SER A 120 -2.18 8.50 3.83
N GLN A 121 -2.74 7.37 3.36
CA GLN A 121 -3.51 7.32 2.11
C GLN A 121 -5.01 7.57 2.34
N LYS A 122 -5.45 7.78 3.59
CA LYS A 122 -6.86 8.00 3.97
C LYS A 122 -7.79 6.93 3.40
N LEU A 123 -7.37 5.67 3.52
CA LEU A 123 -8.13 4.54 3.00
C LEU A 123 -9.42 4.37 3.80
N PRO A 124 -10.55 4.01 3.14
CA PRO A 124 -11.81 3.79 3.85
C PRO A 124 -11.77 2.54 4.75
N PHE A 125 -10.97 1.53 4.37
CA PHE A 125 -10.72 0.31 5.13
C PHE A 125 -9.49 -0.42 4.59
N MET A 126 -8.94 -1.35 5.37
CA MET A 126 -7.93 -2.31 4.94
C MET A 126 -8.55 -3.68 4.70
N GLN A 127 -8.28 -4.30 3.56
CA GLN A 127 -8.76 -5.66 3.28
C GLN A 127 -7.75 -6.69 3.79
N ILE A 128 -8.17 -7.51 4.75
CA ILE A 128 -7.42 -8.62 5.32
C ILE A 128 -7.91 -9.91 4.68
N ILE A 129 -7.01 -10.72 4.15
CA ILE A 129 -7.32 -11.99 3.49
C ILE A 129 -6.51 -13.14 4.08
N ALA A 130 -7.05 -14.35 3.99
CA ALA A 130 -6.30 -15.56 4.30
C ALA A 130 -5.24 -15.81 3.21
N ILE A 131 -4.03 -16.19 3.62
CA ILE A 131 -2.99 -16.66 2.71
C ILE A 131 -3.01 -18.20 2.70
N GLN A 132 -2.86 -18.81 1.52
CA GLN A 132 -2.89 -20.26 1.44
C GLN A 132 -1.62 -20.86 2.10
N PRO A 133 -1.73 -21.94 2.88
CA PRO A 133 -0.57 -22.56 3.53
C PRO A 133 0.57 -22.94 2.58
N LYS A 134 0.23 -23.32 1.33
CA LYS A 134 1.22 -23.64 0.28
C LYS A 134 2.08 -22.43 -0.10
N ASP A 135 1.49 -21.23 -0.09
CA ASP A 135 2.17 -19.99 -0.46
C ASP A 135 3.14 -19.57 0.66
N ILE A 136 2.73 -19.79 1.91
CA ILE A 136 3.60 -19.63 3.08
C ILE A 136 4.76 -20.62 3.05
N ALA A 137 4.52 -21.88 2.67
CA ALA A 137 5.58 -22.88 2.59
C ALA A 137 6.72 -22.42 1.68
N ASN A 138 6.41 -21.77 0.56
CA ASN A 138 7.42 -21.22 -0.35
C ASN A 138 8.23 -20.08 0.29
N ILE A 139 7.57 -19.15 0.98
CA ILE A 139 8.25 -18.02 1.65
C ILE A 139 9.01 -18.50 2.89
N SER A 140 8.55 -19.55 3.55
CA SER A 140 9.17 -20.11 4.76
C SER A 140 10.53 -20.76 4.52
N GLN A 141 10.92 -20.96 3.25
CA GLN A 141 12.26 -21.39 2.87
C GLN A 141 13.31 -20.30 3.13
N PHE A 142 12.91 -19.03 3.21
CA PHE A 142 13.80 -17.93 3.53
C PHE A 142 14.12 -17.85 5.02
N ASN A 143 15.34 -17.40 5.33
CA ASN A 143 15.80 -17.25 6.70
C ASN A 143 15.37 -15.91 7.31
N LEU A 144 14.07 -15.72 7.45
CA LEU A 144 13.46 -14.50 8.00
C LEU A 144 13.90 -14.18 9.44
N ARG A 145 14.53 -15.14 10.15
CA ARG A 145 15.14 -14.91 11.47
C ARG A 145 16.37 -13.99 11.41
N LYS A 146 16.97 -13.82 10.23
CA LYS A 146 18.09 -12.89 9.99
C LYS A 146 17.62 -11.47 9.72
N GLU A 147 16.31 -11.25 9.60
CA GLU A 147 15.75 -9.92 9.42
C GLU A 147 16.08 -9.03 10.64
N ILE A 148 16.57 -7.82 10.38
CA ILE A 148 16.82 -6.84 11.41
C ILE A 148 15.49 -6.17 11.74
N ILE A 149 15.04 -6.37 12.98
CA ILE A 149 13.81 -5.80 13.52
C ILE A 149 14.24 -4.74 14.54
N ASN A 150 13.70 -3.51 14.43
CA ASN A 150 13.87 -2.38 15.37
C ASN A 150 15.04 -1.40 15.16
N LYS A 151 15.30 -0.92 13.93
CA LYS A 151 16.10 0.30 13.73
C LYS A 151 15.23 1.44 13.23
N GLU A 152 15.21 2.57 13.95
CA GLU A 152 14.45 3.78 13.59
C GLU A 152 14.86 4.32 12.22
N ASP A 153 16.13 4.17 11.84
CA ASP A 153 16.67 4.54 10.54
C ASP A 153 16.76 3.32 9.60
N SER A 154 15.61 2.90 9.08
CA SER A 154 15.53 1.82 8.08
C SER A 154 14.73 2.24 6.87
N ALA A 155 15.20 1.83 5.70
CA ALA A 155 14.42 1.78 4.48
C ALA A 155 13.43 0.60 4.56
N VAL A 156 12.18 0.81 4.19
CA VAL A 156 11.12 -0.21 4.29
C VAL A 156 10.53 -0.50 2.91
N PHE A 157 10.54 -1.77 2.52
CA PHE A 157 10.10 -2.24 1.22
C PHE A 157 9.00 -3.29 1.36
N ARG A 158 8.19 -3.44 0.31
CA ARG A 158 7.43 -4.66 0.06
C ARG A 158 8.28 -5.56 -0.82
N CYS A 159 8.83 -6.61 -0.24
CA CYS A 159 9.75 -7.51 -0.92
C CYS A 159 9.00 -8.65 -1.62
N GLU A 160 9.31 -8.82 -2.89
CA GLU A 160 8.97 -9.96 -3.73
C GLU A 160 10.23 -10.81 -3.93
N SER A 161 10.19 -12.06 -3.46
CA SER A 161 11.32 -12.98 -3.56
C SER A 161 10.95 -14.40 -3.99
N ALA A 162 9.67 -14.75 -3.94
CA ALA A 162 9.18 -16.08 -4.26
C ALA A 162 8.35 -16.13 -5.58
N GLY A 163 8.21 -15.00 -6.27
CA GLY A 163 7.45 -14.85 -7.52
C GLY A 163 6.26 -13.90 -7.40
N SER A 164 5.76 -13.44 -8.55
CA SER A 164 4.78 -12.35 -8.65
C SER A 164 3.40 -12.67 -8.06
N GLU A 165 3.03 -13.95 -8.07
CA GLU A 165 1.74 -14.44 -7.57
C GLU A 165 1.76 -14.79 -6.07
N LEU A 166 2.95 -14.79 -5.46
CA LEU A 166 3.09 -15.13 -4.05
C LEU A 166 3.01 -13.90 -3.15
N PRO A 167 2.66 -14.10 -1.86
CA PRO A 167 2.61 -13.00 -0.92
C PRO A 167 3.95 -12.27 -0.81
N LEU A 168 3.86 -10.94 -0.74
CA LEU A 168 4.99 -10.07 -0.43
C LEU A 168 5.24 -10.09 1.08
N ILE A 169 6.44 -9.68 1.49
CA ILE A 169 6.75 -9.42 2.90
C ILE A 169 7.22 -7.98 3.07
N PHE A 170 6.90 -7.35 4.20
CA PHE A 170 7.64 -6.15 4.56
C PHE A 170 9.07 -6.52 4.92
N LEU A 171 10.03 -5.75 4.39
CA LEU A 171 11.44 -5.91 4.70
C LEU A 171 12.01 -4.55 5.07
N ALA A 172 12.63 -4.48 6.24
CA ALA A 172 13.42 -3.33 6.66
C ALA A 172 14.91 -3.57 6.37
N ILE A 173 15.56 -2.58 5.76
CA ILE A 173 17.00 -2.54 5.49
C ILE A 173 17.57 -1.30 6.19
N PRO A 174 18.62 -1.42 7.03
CA PRO A 174 19.24 -0.25 7.66
C PRO A 174 19.69 0.77 6.61
N SER A 175 19.37 2.04 6.81
CA SER A 175 19.65 3.10 5.83
C SER A 175 21.14 3.41 5.67
N ASN A 176 21.96 2.99 6.63
CA ASN A 176 23.40 3.24 6.65
C ASN A 176 24.22 2.12 6.00
N PHE A 177 23.58 1.12 5.39
CA PHE A 177 24.26 0.06 4.66
C PHE A 177 24.70 0.59 3.28
N ASN A 178 25.97 0.35 2.93
CA ASN A 178 26.42 0.43 1.54
C ASN A 178 25.92 -0.79 0.74
N GLN A 179 26.15 -0.80 -0.56
CA GLN A 179 25.69 -1.87 -1.45
C GLN A 179 26.16 -3.26 -1.00
N ASN A 180 27.42 -3.40 -0.59
CA ASN A 180 27.97 -4.69 -0.16
C ASN A 180 27.30 -5.22 1.11
N ASP A 181 27.15 -4.37 2.13
CA ASP A 181 26.49 -4.72 3.38
C ASP A 181 25.02 -5.11 3.15
N GLY A 182 24.35 -4.34 2.29
CA GLY A 182 23.00 -4.61 1.83
C GLY A 182 22.84 -5.96 1.15
N PHE A 183 23.72 -6.27 0.20
CA PHE A 183 23.71 -7.54 -0.51
C PHE A 183 24.01 -8.73 0.40
N LEU A 184 24.96 -8.58 1.34
CA LEU A 184 25.24 -9.60 2.34
C LEU A 184 24.04 -9.85 3.25
N TYR A 185 23.35 -8.79 3.67
CA TYR A 185 22.13 -8.88 4.45
C TYR A 185 21.00 -9.60 3.70
N LEU A 186 20.74 -9.21 2.44
CA LEU A 186 19.74 -9.85 1.59
C LEU A 186 20.08 -11.32 1.34
N LYS A 187 21.35 -11.66 1.08
CA LYS A 187 21.80 -13.05 0.93
C LYS A 187 21.60 -13.88 2.19
N ALA A 188 21.79 -13.28 3.37
CA ALA A 188 21.55 -13.98 4.64
C ALA A 188 20.08 -14.36 4.85
N ILE A 189 19.14 -13.62 4.24
CA ILE A 189 17.70 -13.85 4.31
C ILE A 189 17.23 -14.76 3.17
N PHE A 190 17.51 -14.38 1.92
CA PHE A 190 16.94 -15.00 0.72
C PHE A 190 17.86 -16.04 0.06
N GLY A 191 19.11 -16.18 0.51
CA GLY A 191 20.12 -16.98 -0.16
C GLY A 191 20.73 -16.26 -1.38
N ASN A 192 21.39 -17.01 -2.26
CA ASN A 192 21.96 -16.42 -3.47
C ASN A 192 20.85 -15.95 -4.41
N PHE A 193 20.99 -14.72 -4.91
CA PHE A 193 20.08 -14.12 -5.87
C PHE A 193 20.85 -13.67 -7.12
N SER A 194 20.20 -13.74 -8.28
CA SER A 194 20.77 -13.36 -9.58
C SER A 194 20.63 -11.88 -9.88
N SER A 195 19.60 -11.22 -9.34
CA SER A 195 19.33 -9.80 -9.57
C SER A 195 18.55 -9.17 -8.44
N LEU A 196 18.83 -7.90 -8.17
CA LEU A 196 18.08 -7.04 -7.28
C LEU A 196 17.51 -5.88 -8.10
N MET A 197 16.21 -5.66 -8.02
CA MET A 197 15.55 -4.52 -8.67
C MET A 197 14.61 -3.86 -7.67
N PHE A 198 14.28 -2.60 -7.86
CA PHE A 198 13.20 -1.96 -7.13
C PHE A 198 12.33 -1.14 -8.08
N VAL A 199 11.08 -0.92 -7.67
CA VAL A 199 10.14 -0.02 -8.35
C VAL A 199 10.14 1.30 -7.60
N ASP A 200 10.49 2.37 -8.29
CA ASP A 200 10.57 3.71 -7.73
C ASP A 200 9.19 4.40 -7.61
N GLU A 201 9.19 5.70 -7.34
CA GLU A 201 7.97 6.50 -7.20
C GLU A 201 7.24 6.78 -8.53
N ALA A 202 7.93 6.62 -9.66
CA ALA A 202 7.40 6.80 -11.00
C ALA A 202 6.91 5.47 -11.63
N ASP A 203 6.89 4.39 -10.83
CA ASP A 203 6.63 3.01 -11.27
C ASP A 203 7.69 2.46 -12.25
N ASP A 204 8.89 3.08 -12.29
CA ASP A 204 10.00 2.60 -13.10
C ASP A 204 10.77 1.50 -12.37
N MET A 205 11.09 0.43 -13.09
CA MET A 205 11.87 -0.68 -12.57
C MET A 205 13.36 -0.43 -12.76
N ILE A 206 14.07 -0.30 -11.64
CA ILE A 206 15.50 0.03 -11.61
C ILE A 206 16.28 -1.18 -11.14
N THR A 207 17.30 -1.56 -11.90
CA THR A 207 18.25 -2.61 -11.50
C THR A 207 19.27 -2.02 -10.55
N VAL A 208 19.50 -2.70 -9.43
CA VAL A 208 20.47 -2.27 -8.41
C VAL A 208 21.79 -2.98 -8.65
N ASP A 209 22.63 -2.41 -9.51
CA ASP A 209 23.91 -2.98 -9.95
C ASP A 209 25.13 -2.11 -9.62
N SER A 210 24.91 -0.93 -9.05
CA SER A 210 25.94 0.05 -8.67
C SER A 210 25.63 0.69 -7.31
N GLU A 211 26.64 1.30 -6.67
CA GLU A 211 26.45 2.02 -5.40
C GLU A 211 25.43 3.17 -5.56
N GLU A 212 25.45 3.89 -6.67
CA GLU A 212 24.49 4.97 -6.96
C GLU A 212 23.04 4.44 -7.01
N SER A 213 22.80 3.34 -7.73
CA SER A 213 21.48 2.70 -7.77
C SER A 213 21.05 2.15 -6.40
N TRP A 214 22.00 1.74 -5.56
CA TRP A 214 21.75 1.28 -4.19
C TRP A 214 21.35 2.45 -3.28
N GLU A 215 22.10 3.54 -3.31
CA GLU A 215 21.78 4.77 -2.59
C GLU A 215 20.37 5.26 -2.95
N TYR A 216 20.03 5.29 -4.24
CA TYR A 216 18.69 5.67 -4.68
C TYR A 216 17.59 4.71 -4.21
N CYS A 217 17.85 3.40 -4.24
CA CYS A 217 16.95 2.38 -3.71
C CYS A 217 16.68 2.60 -2.20
N ILE A 218 17.73 2.82 -1.41
CA ILE A 218 17.63 3.04 0.04
C ILE A 218 16.93 4.37 0.34
N GLU A 219 17.27 5.45 -0.37
CA GLU A 219 16.62 6.75 -0.21
C GLU A 219 15.11 6.66 -0.46
N SER A 220 14.71 5.99 -1.55
CA SER A 220 13.31 5.71 -1.89
C SER A 220 12.61 4.92 -0.79
N GLY A 221 13.28 3.88 -0.27
CA GLY A 221 12.78 3.07 0.84
C GLY A 221 12.72 3.83 2.18
N CYS A 222 13.44 4.93 2.35
CA CYS A 222 13.35 5.78 3.54
C CYS A 222 12.33 6.92 3.40
N SER A 223 12.14 7.45 2.18
CA SER A 223 11.29 8.61 1.92
C SER A 223 9.81 8.22 1.78
N LEU A 224 9.51 7.23 0.95
CA LEU A 224 8.14 6.83 0.60
C LEU A 224 7.32 6.33 1.81
N PRO A 225 7.89 5.56 2.78
CA PRO A 225 7.13 5.12 3.94
C PRO A 225 6.60 6.25 4.82
N LYS A 226 7.23 7.42 4.80
CA LYS A 226 6.73 8.63 5.50
C LYS A 226 5.42 9.15 4.91
N ALA A 227 5.10 8.75 3.69
CA ALA A 227 3.82 8.99 3.02
C ALA A 227 2.92 7.74 3.00
N GLY A 228 3.26 6.67 3.71
CA GLY A 228 2.52 5.40 3.70
C GLY A 228 2.58 4.66 2.37
N ARG A 229 3.62 4.91 1.57
CA ARG A 229 3.94 4.17 0.35
C ARG A 229 5.17 3.32 0.59
N TYR A 230 5.17 2.09 0.10
CA TYR A 230 6.27 1.16 0.31
C TYR A 230 6.76 0.65 -1.04
N PRO A 231 7.96 1.06 -1.49
CA PRO A 231 8.50 0.65 -2.77
C PRO A 231 8.61 -0.87 -2.84
N ARG A 232 8.44 -1.42 -4.04
CA ARG A 232 8.55 -2.86 -4.28
C ARG A 232 10.02 -3.20 -4.48
N LEU A 233 10.54 -4.13 -3.70
CA LEU A 233 11.89 -4.67 -3.86
C LEU A 233 11.77 -6.07 -4.46
N LEU A 234 12.39 -6.31 -5.60
CA LEU A 234 12.36 -7.60 -6.31
C LEU A 234 13.71 -8.29 -6.15
N VAL A 235 13.72 -9.39 -5.41
CA VAL A 235 14.89 -10.23 -5.18
C VAL A 235 14.73 -11.51 -5.98
N LYS A 236 15.40 -11.61 -7.12
CA LYS A 236 15.29 -12.80 -7.99
C LYS A 236 16.28 -13.86 -7.54
N THR A 237 15.78 -14.90 -6.88
CA THR A 237 16.57 -16.04 -6.42
C THR A 237 17.01 -16.93 -7.59
N GLN A 238 18.10 -17.68 -7.40
CA GLN A 238 18.68 -18.60 -8.42
C GLN A 238 17.90 -19.89 -8.57
#